data_AF-S4RG44-F1
#
_entry.id   AF-S4RG44-F1
#
_cell.length_a   1.000
_cell.length_b   1.000
_cell.length_c   1.000
_cell.angle_alpha   90.00
_cell.angle_beta   90.00
_cell.angle_gamma   90.00
#
_symmetry.space_group_name_H-M   'P 1'
#
loop_
_entity.id
_entity.type
_entity.pdbx_description
1 polymer ?
#
loop_
_entity_poly.entity_id
_entity_poly.type
_entity_poly.pdbx_seq_one_letter_code
_entity_poly.pdbx_strand_id
1 'polypeptide(L)'
;ALKALWGYLCDKGVDCRTIWEQIKDIAVKTVIASEPFVSSLLAQFVGNRRSCHELFGFDVMLDEKLKPWLLEVNISPSLHSNSPLDVAVKVQLIKDLVN
;
A
#
# COMPACT_ATOMS: atom_id res chain seq x y z
N ALA A 1 11.09 -2.35 -8.75
CA ALA A 1 10.27 -3.57 -8.63
C ALA A 1 8.93 -3.38 -9.36
N LEU A 2 7.95 -2.64 -8.81
CA LEU A 2 6.63 -2.48 -9.43
C LEU A 2 6.67 -1.91 -10.86
N LYS A 3 7.48 -0.87 -11.12
CA LYS A 3 7.65 -0.33 -12.49
C LYS A 3 8.07 -1.40 -13.51
N ALA A 4 8.95 -2.32 -13.12
CA ALA A 4 9.40 -3.41 -13.98
C ALA A 4 8.31 -4.47 -14.19
N LEU A 5 7.56 -4.82 -13.14
CA LEU A 5 6.39 -5.70 -13.22
C LEU A 5 5.34 -5.14 -14.17
N TRP A 6 5.00 -3.85 -14.04
CA TRP A 6 4.02 -3.20 -14.91
C TRP A 6 4.49 -3.14 -16.36
N GLY A 7 5.77 -2.81 -16.60
CA GLY A 7 6.34 -2.88 -17.94
C GLY A 7 6.14 -4.27 -18.57
N TYR A 8 6.53 -5.32 -17.85
CA TYR A 8 6.39 -6.70 -18.32
C TYR A 8 4.93 -7.10 -18.62
N LEU A 9 3.99 -6.78 -17.72
CA LEU A 9 2.57 -7.14 -17.92
C LEU A 9 1.96 -6.35 -19.08
N CYS A 10 2.24 -5.06 -19.18
CA CYS A 10 1.72 -4.22 -20.24
C CYS A 10 2.27 -4.64 -21.61
N ASP A 11 3.56 -5.03 -21.69
CA ASP A 11 4.18 -5.59 -22.91
C ASP A 11 3.53 -6.91 -23.34
N LYS A 12 2.90 -7.64 -22.40
CA LYS A 12 2.12 -8.86 -22.67
C LYS A 12 0.66 -8.58 -23.02
N GLY A 13 0.26 -7.31 -23.19
CA GLY A 13 -1.10 -6.92 -23.53
C GLY A 13 -2.09 -6.96 -22.37
N VAL A 14 -1.59 -7.03 -21.13
CA VAL A 14 -2.43 -6.97 -19.92
C VAL A 14 -2.88 -5.54 -19.68
N ASP A 15 -4.15 -5.36 -19.32
CA ASP A 15 -4.66 -4.07 -18.84
C ASP A 15 -4.17 -3.78 -17.41
N CYS A 16 -2.93 -3.30 -17.32
CA CYS A 16 -2.29 -2.91 -16.07
C CYS A 16 -3.07 -1.82 -15.31
N ARG A 17 -3.80 -0.96 -16.04
CA ARG A 17 -4.58 0.14 -15.43
C ARG A 17 -5.73 -0.42 -14.62
N THR A 18 -6.48 -1.36 -15.19
CA THR A 18 -7.61 -2.00 -14.50
C THR A 18 -7.14 -2.75 -13.25
N ILE A 19 -6.03 -3.47 -13.31
CA ILE A 19 -5.46 -4.14 -12.13
C ILE A 19 -5.07 -3.12 -11.06
N TRP A 20 -4.43 -2.02 -11.43
CA TRP A 20 -4.03 -0.98 -10.49
C TRP A 20 -5.23 -0.28 -9.82
N GLU A 21 -6.31 -0.04 -10.56
CA GLU A 21 -7.56 0.48 -9.98
C GLU A 21 -8.16 -0.50 -8.96
N GLN A 22 -8.16 -1.80 -9.25
CA GLN A 22 -8.64 -2.81 -8.31
C GLN A 22 -7.76 -2.91 -7.05
N ILE A 23 -6.44 -2.77 -7.17
CA ILE A 23 -5.51 -2.73 -6.02
C ILE A 23 -5.80 -1.50 -5.14
N LYS A 24 -6.02 -0.33 -5.74
CA LYS A 24 -6.40 0.88 -5.00
C LYS A 24 -7.74 0.72 -4.29
N ASP A 25 -8.72 0.12 -4.95
CA ASP A 25 -10.04 -0.16 -4.38
C ASP A 25 -9.96 -1.12 -3.18
N ILE A 26 -9.10 -2.15 -3.26
CA ILE A 26 -8.77 -3.01 -2.12
C ILE A 26 -8.22 -2.17 -0.95
N ALA A 27 -7.23 -1.32 -1.19
CA ALA A 27 -6.62 -0.52 -0.13
C ALA A 27 -7.64 0.42 0.55
N VAL A 28 -8.46 1.11 -0.24
CA VAL A 28 -9.50 2.02 0.27
C VAL A 28 -10.54 1.26 1.08
N LYS A 29 -11.07 0.15 0.57
CA LYS A 29 -12.09 -0.65 1.27
C LYS A 29 -11.57 -1.22 2.57
N THR A 30 -10.32 -1.66 2.62
CA THR A 30 -9.70 -2.17 3.84
C THR A 30 -9.52 -1.08 4.90
N VAL A 31 -9.12 0.13 4.50
CA VAL A 31 -9.04 1.27 5.44
C VAL A 31 -10.43 1.69 5.93
N ILE A 32 -11.44 1.72 5.06
CA ILE A 32 -12.83 2.02 5.46
C ILE A 32 -13.34 0.96 6.46
N ALA A 33 -13.04 -0.32 6.24
CA ALA A 33 -13.45 -1.39 7.13
C ALA A 33 -12.87 -1.27 8.54
N SER A 34 -11.68 -0.67 8.70
CA SER A 34 -11.07 -0.42 10.01
C SER A 34 -11.40 0.96 10.60
N GLU A 35 -11.97 1.87 9.81
CA GLU A 35 -12.22 3.27 10.20
C GLU A 35 -13.00 3.40 11.52
N PRO A 36 -14.13 2.69 11.75
CA PRO A 36 -14.91 2.91 12.97
C PRO A 36 -14.11 2.59 14.24
N PHE A 37 -13.33 1.50 14.19
CA PHE A 37 -12.46 1.09 15.29
C PHE A 37 -11.35 2.12 15.54
N VAL A 38 -10.60 2.47 14.50
CA VAL A 38 -9.51 3.47 14.60
C VAL A 38 -10.04 4.82 15.06
N SER A 39 -11.19 5.25 14.54
CA SER A 39 -11.80 6.53 14.84
C SER A 39 -12.19 6.65 16.31
N SER A 40 -12.72 5.57 16.91
CA SER A 40 -13.03 5.52 18.34
C SER A 40 -11.79 5.65 19.22
N LEU A 41 -10.70 4.96 18.88
CA LEU A 41 -9.43 5.04 19.61
C LEU A 41 -8.81 6.44 19.49
N LEU A 42 -8.84 7.04 18.29
CA LEU A 42 -8.36 8.40 18.08
C LEU A 42 -9.16 9.41 18.91
N ALA A 43 -10.48 9.28 18.97
CA ALA A 43 -11.31 10.17 19.79
C ALA A 43 -11.03 10.01 21.30
N GLN A 44 -10.67 8.82 21.75
CA GLN A 44 -10.39 8.53 23.16
C GLN A 44 -8.99 8.98 23.59
N PHE A 45 -7.98 8.80 22.74
CA PHE A 45 -6.57 8.93 23.14
C PHE A 45 -5.83 10.09 22.48
N VAL A 46 -6.41 10.75 21.46
CA VAL A 46 -5.71 11.75 20.65
C VAL A 46 -6.48 13.08 20.65
N GLY A 47 -5.89 14.12 21.23
CA GLY A 47 -6.49 15.46 21.28
C GLY A 47 -6.66 16.15 19.93
N ASN A 48 -5.82 15.79 18.93
CA ASN A 48 -5.96 16.25 17.56
C ASN A 48 -5.64 15.11 16.58
N ARG A 49 -6.68 14.62 15.88
CA ARG A 49 -6.59 13.52 14.91
C ARG A 49 -5.55 13.74 13.80
N ARG A 50 -5.23 15.00 13.47
CA ARG A 50 -4.22 15.34 12.45
C ARG A 50 -2.78 15.11 12.91
N SER A 51 -2.58 14.69 14.16
CA SER A 51 -1.25 14.43 14.72
C SER A 51 -0.82 12.97 14.54
N CYS A 52 -1.68 12.12 13.97
CA CYS A 52 -1.41 10.70 13.76
C CYS A 52 -1.29 10.42 12.26
N HIS A 53 -0.21 9.75 11.89
CA HIS A 53 0.04 9.24 10.54
C HIS A 53 0.54 7.80 10.69
N GLU A 54 0.11 6.93 9.78
CA GLU A 54 0.48 5.51 9.79
C GLU A 54 0.86 5.09 8.37
N LEU A 55 1.96 4.36 8.25
CA LEU A 55 2.41 3.80 6.97
C LEU A 55 2.05 2.32 6.93
N PHE A 56 1.11 1.96 6.06
CA PHE A 56 0.71 0.58 5.87
C PHE A 56 1.47 -0.07 4.69
N GLY A 57 1.92 -1.30 4.89
CA GLY A 57 2.35 -2.20 3.82
C GLY A 57 1.20 -3.11 3.41
N PHE A 58 0.75 -3.02 2.16
CA PHE A 58 -0.29 -3.90 1.62
C PHE A 58 0.35 -5.01 0.79
N ASP A 59 0.13 -6.25 1.21
CA ASP A 59 0.59 -7.42 0.48
C ASP A 59 -0.56 -7.95 -0.37
N VAL A 60 -0.40 -7.84 -1.69
CA VAL A 60 -1.43 -8.17 -2.68
C VAL A 60 -0.91 -9.21 -3.66
N MET A 61 -1.69 -10.27 -3.86
CA MET A 61 -1.39 -11.35 -4.79
C MET A 61 -2.30 -11.27 -6.01
N LEU A 62 -1.74 -11.50 -7.20
CA LEU A 62 -2.51 -11.66 -8.43
C LEU A 62 -2.72 -13.17 -8.69
N ASP A 63 -3.96 -13.59 -8.96
CA ASP A 63 -4.25 -14.97 -9.36
C ASP A 63 -3.98 -15.22 -10.85
N GLU A 64 -4.27 -16.43 -11.35
CA GLU A 64 -4.06 -16.82 -12.74
C GLU A 64 -4.89 -15.99 -13.75
N LYS A 65 -5.94 -15.31 -13.28
CA LYS A 65 -6.77 -14.39 -14.06
C LYS A 65 -6.37 -12.93 -13.84
N LEU A 66 -5.25 -12.69 -13.15
CA LEU A 66 -4.73 -11.38 -12.79
C LEU A 66 -5.69 -10.57 -11.90
N LYS A 67 -6.58 -11.25 -11.17
CA LYS A 67 -7.40 -10.60 -10.16
C LYS A 67 -6.56 -10.39 -8.90
N PRO A 68 -6.54 -9.18 -8.32
CA PRO A 68 -5.84 -8.91 -7.08
C PRO A 68 -6.61 -9.40 -5.86
N TRP A 69 -5.88 -9.95 -4.91
CA TRP A 69 -6.34 -10.46 -3.63
C TRP A 69 -5.49 -9.90 -2.51
N LEU A 70 -6.13 -9.28 -1.51
CA LEU A 70 -5.45 -8.86 -0.30
C LEU A 70 -5.02 -10.08 0.51
N LEU A 71 -3.74 -10.15 0.86
CA LEU A 71 -3.22 -11.17 1.76
C LEU A 71 -3.18 -10.65 3.20
N GLU A 72 -2.47 -9.54 3.41
CA GLU A 72 -2.32 -8.92 4.72
C GLU A 72 -2.06 -7.42 4.62
N VAL A 73 -2.28 -6.75 5.76
CA VAL A 73 -1.92 -5.34 5.95
C VAL A 73 -0.94 -5.26 7.11
N ASN A 74 0.28 -4.84 6.80
CA ASN A 74 1.36 -4.67 7.74
C ASN A 74 1.36 -3.24 8.30
N ILE A 75 1.25 -3.12 9.62
CA ILE A 75 1.30 -1.84 10.37
C ILE A 75 2.77 -1.42 10.61
N SER A 76 3.73 -2.32 10.41
CA SER A 76 5.15 -2.01 10.53
C SER A 76 5.92 -2.60 9.36
N PRO A 77 5.72 -2.07 8.14
CA PRO A 77 6.43 -2.58 6.97
C PRO A 77 7.94 -2.38 7.12
N SER A 78 8.72 -3.35 6.66
CA SER A 78 10.18 -3.29 6.78
C SER A 78 10.78 -2.15 5.96
N LEU A 79 11.41 -1.21 6.65
CA LEU A 79 12.19 -0.13 6.04
C LEU A 79 13.69 -0.45 5.90
N HIS A 80 14.11 -1.67 6.26
CA HIS A 80 15.49 -2.13 6.05
C HIS A 80 15.82 -2.14 4.56
N SER A 81 16.99 -1.61 4.20
CA SER A 81 17.42 -1.45 2.82
C SER A 81 18.64 -2.31 2.55
N ASN A 82 18.41 -3.51 2.02
CA ASN A 82 19.46 -4.51 1.78
C ASN A 82 19.91 -4.55 0.32
N SER A 83 19.24 -3.82 -0.57
CA SER A 83 19.61 -3.70 -1.98
C SER A 83 19.54 -2.25 -2.48
N PRO A 84 20.28 -1.89 -3.53
CA PRO A 84 20.16 -0.57 -4.16
C PRO A 84 18.73 -0.26 -4.62
N LEU A 85 17.97 -1.27 -5.01
CA LEU A 85 16.57 -1.14 -5.39
C LEU A 85 15.69 -0.78 -4.18
N ASP A 86 15.92 -1.42 -3.04
CA ASP A 86 15.19 -1.11 -1.79
C ASP A 86 15.45 0.33 -1.36
N VAL A 87 16.71 0.76 -1.40
CA VAL A 87 17.07 2.15 -1.08
C VAL A 87 16.30 3.12 -1.98
N ALA A 88 16.32 2.91 -3.30
CA ALA A 88 15.67 3.80 -4.25
C ALA A 88 14.16 3.93 -4.05
N VAL A 89 13.48 2.84 -3.66
CA VAL A 89 12.02 2.83 -3.46
C VAL A 89 11.66 3.34 -2.06
N LYS A 90 12.28 2.79 -1.01
CA LYS A 90 11.89 3.04 0.38
C LYS A 90 12.29 4.43 0.84
N VAL A 91 13.47 4.93 0.45
CA VAL A 91 13.90 6.29 0.82
C VAL A 91 13.00 7.34 0.20
N GLN A 92 12.60 7.16 -1.07
CA GLN A 92 11.68 8.09 -1.71
C GLN A 92 10.32 8.07 -1.02
N LEU A 93 9.81 6.88 -0.69
CA LEU A 93 8.54 6.73 0.03
C LEU A 93 8.57 7.42 1.41
N ILE A 94 9.65 7.29 2.18
CA ILE A 94 9.77 7.96 3.48
C ILE A 94 9.85 9.47 3.32
N LYS A 95 10.59 9.96 2.30
CA LYS A 95 10.65 11.40 2.00
C LYS A 95 9.26 11.96 1.68
N ASP A 96 8.51 11.26 0.83
CA ASP A 96 7.17 11.68 0.43
C ASP A 96 6.15 11.61 1.59
N LEU A 97 6.38 10.73 2.57
CA LEU A 97 5.53 10.63 3.76
C LEU A 97 5.70 11.80 4.74
N VAL A 98 6.90 12.38 4.81
CA VAL A 98 7.27 13.41 5.82
C VAL A 98 7.22 14.84 5.24
N ASN A 99 7.14 14.98 3.92
CA ASN A 99 6.99 16.28 3.22
C ASN A 99 5.54 16.77 3.21
#